data_AF-A0A930U3I5-F1
#
_entry.id   AF-A0A930U3I5-F1
#
_cell.length_a   1.000
_cell.length_b   1.000
_cell.length_c   1.000
_cell.angle_alpha   90.00
_cell.angle_beta   90.00
_cell.angle_gamma   90.00
#
_symmetry.space_group_name_H-M   'P 1'
#
loop_
_entity.id
_entity.type
_entity.pdbx_description
1 polymer ?
#
loop_
_entity_poly.entity_id
_entity_poly.type
_entity_poly.pdbx_seq_one_letter_code
_entity_poly.pdbx_strand_id
1 'polypeptide(L)'
;MFKSKNQPSKNQQGILVLLKKWWIELTAVLFLLVSLFLVTGGPEIKALWGYIKVTNDQATKLLFESSVGGIRSTTILGMVLFPVSLIFVQYRINAQIRRMPTMRTYRCPVCRGMLERSHRRLWEKPVTAFLRLRPYRCTKKECGWRGWRYRA
;
A
#
# COMPACT_ATOMS: atom_id res chain seq x y z
N MET A 1 18.52 22.20 -44.97
CA MET A 1 18.57 21.93 -43.52
C MET A 1 17.18 21.53 -43.03
N PHE A 2 16.89 20.22 -42.89
CA PHE A 2 15.64 19.76 -42.27
C PHE A 2 15.95 19.17 -40.90
N LYS A 3 15.46 19.84 -39.85
CA LYS A 3 15.52 19.40 -38.45
C LYS A 3 14.64 18.15 -38.31
N SER A 4 15.26 16.98 -38.24
CA SER A 4 14.59 15.74 -37.86
C SER A 4 14.00 15.91 -36.45
N LYS A 5 12.67 16.01 -36.36
CA LYS A 5 11.96 16.00 -35.08
C LYS A 5 11.97 14.55 -34.59
N ASN A 6 12.79 14.27 -33.59
CA ASN A 6 12.78 13.00 -32.85
C ASN A 6 11.36 12.74 -32.31
N GLN A 7 10.58 11.93 -33.03
CA GLN A 7 9.32 11.41 -32.52
C GLN A 7 9.64 10.44 -31.38
N PRO A 8 9.20 10.70 -30.15
CA PRO A 8 9.43 9.79 -29.04
C PRO A 8 8.80 8.44 -29.37
N SER A 9 9.59 7.37 -29.23
CA SER A 9 9.17 6.02 -29.59
C SER A 9 7.83 5.67 -28.92
N LYS A 10 6.95 4.99 -29.66
CA LYS A 10 5.62 4.54 -29.21
C LYS A 10 5.64 3.83 -27.84
N ASN A 11 6.79 3.27 -27.45
CA ASN A 11 7.02 2.60 -26.18
C ASN A 11 7.13 3.57 -24.97
N GLN A 12 7.65 4.79 -25.18
CA GLN A 12 7.74 5.80 -24.10
C GLN A 12 6.37 6.36 -23.69
N GLN A 13 5.41 6.41 -24.62
CA GLN A 13 4.05 6.88 -24.30
C GLN A 13 3.30 5.90 -23.40
N GLY A 14 3.50 4.59 -23.56
CA GLY A 14 2.88 3.57 -22.70
C GLY A 14 3.36 3.64 -21.25
N ILE A 15 4.67 3.83 -21.03
CA ILE A 15 5.26 3.91 -19.70
C ILE A 15 4.76 5.13 -18.94
N LEU A 16 4.65 6.30 -19.58
CA LEU A 16 4.16 7.52 -18.92
C LEU A 16 2.68 7.42 -18.52
N VAL A 17 1.84 6.78 -19.34
CA VAL A 17 0.43 6.56 -19.01
C VAL A 17 0.28 5.57 -17.84
N LEU A 18 1.12 4.52 -17.80
CA LEU A 18 1.18 3.61 -16.66
C LEU A 18 1.68 4.33 -15.41
N LEU A 19 2.78 5.08 -15.47
CA LEU A 19 3.31 5.81 -14.33
C LEU A 19 2.28 6.79 -13.75
N LYS A 20 1.56 7.53 -14.60
CA LYS A 20 0.52 8.47 -14.14
C LYS A 20 -0.64 7.76 -13.47
N LYS A 21 -0.98 6.54 -13.90
CA LYS A 21 -2.02 5.71 -13.30
C LYS A 21 -1.60 5.14 -11.93
N TRP A 22 -0.32 4.77 -11.80
CA TRP A 22 0.22 4.11 -10.60
C TRP A 22 0.95 5.03 -9.63
N TRP A 23 1.16 6.32 -9.96
CA TRP A 23 1.92 7.27 -9.14
C TRP A 23 1.38 7.37 -7.70
N ILE A 24 0.06 7.30 -7.52
CA ILE A 24 -0.57 7.38 -6.20
C ILE A 24 -0.24 6.14 -5.37
N GLU A 25 -0.28 4.95 -5.99
CA GLU A 25 0.05 3.70 -5.31
C GLU A 25 1.54 3.67 -4.93
N LEU A 26 2.42 4.12 -5.83
CA LEU A 26 3.85 4.30 -5.57
C LEU A 26 4.11 5.27 -4.41
N THR A 27 3.44 6.43 -4.38
CA THR A 27 3.60 7.38 -3.27
C THR A 27 3.15 6.79 -1.94
N ALA A 28 2.07 6.00 -1.92
CA ALA A 28 1.58 5.38 -0.71
C ALA A 28 2.51 4.26 -0.19
N VAL A 29 3.05 3.43 -1.09
CA VAL A 29 4.07 2.42 -0.75
C VAL A 29 5.33 3.10 -0.22
N LEU A 30 5.80 4.17 -0.88
CA LEU A 30 6.95 4.94 -0.43
C LEU A 30 6.71 5.53 0.96
N PHE A 31 5.53 6.08 1.22
CA PHE A 31 5.17 6.64 2.52
C PHE A 31 5.12 5.57 3.62
N LEU A 32 4.63 4.37 3.30
CA LEU A 32 4.60 3.23 4.21
C LEU A 32 6.03 2.75 4.52
N LEU A 33 6.90 2.65 3.51
CA LEU A 33 8.32 2.33 3.68
C LEU A 33 9.04 3.36 4.54
N VAL A 34 8.83 4.66 4.31
CA VAL A 34 9.40 5.74 5.11
C VAL A 34 8.90 5.69 6.55
N SER A 35 7.60 5.43 6.76
CA SER A 35 7.02 5.30 8.10
C SER A 35 7.59 4.09 8.83
N LEU A 36 7.69 2.94 8.15
CA LEU A 36 8.29 1.73 8.70
C LEU A 36 9.77 1.96 9.04
N PHE A 37 10.52 2.64 8.17
CA PHE A 37 11.91 3.01 8.39
C PHE A 37 12.09 3.93 9.61
N LEU A 38 11.19 4.92 9.78
CA LEU A 38 11.16 5.80 10.95
C LEU A 38 10.85 5.06 12.25
N VAL A 39 9.90 4.11 12.22
CA VAL A 39 9.46 3.33 13.40
C VAL A 39 10.51 2.27 13.79
N THR A 40 11.08 1.56 12.83
CA THR A 40 12.19 0.62 13.06
C THR A 40 13.46 1.30 13.53
N GLY A 41 13.50 2.64 13.47
CA GLY A 41 14.50 3.45 14.11
C GLY A 41 15.88 3.11 13.59
N GLY A 42 16.07 3.12 12.26
CA GLY A 42 17.28 2.73 11.54
C GLY A 42 18.53 2.61 12.42
N PRO A 43 18.83 1.42 12.98
CA PRO A 43 19.95 1.25 13.89
C PRO A 43 21.31 1.36 13.17
N GLU A 44 21.34 1.25 11.84
CA GLU A 44 22.60 1.15 11.09
C GLU A 44 23.06 2.45 10.40
N ILE A 45 22.19 3.44 10.19
CA ILE A 45 22.66 4.71 9.59
C ILE A 45 23.60 5.43 10.56
N LYS A 46 23.36 5.33 11.87
CA LYS A 46 24.28 5.90 12.86
C LYS A 46 25.60 5.13 12.97
N ALA A 47 25.61 3.82 12.71
CA ALA A 47 26.83 3.04 12.64
C ALA A 47 27.66 3.39 11.39
N LEU A 48 26.99 3.63 10.25
CA LEU A 48 27.63 4.03 8.99
C LEU A 48 28.21 5.46 9.05
N TRP A 49 27.51 6.38 9.74
CA TRP A 49 28.06 7.72 10.06
C TRP A 49 29.08 7.71 11.19
N GLY A 50 28.99 6.75 12.11
CA GLY A 50 29.97 6.52 13.16
C GLY A 50 31.34 6.16 12.59
N TYR A 51 31.38 5.34 11.53
CA TYR A 51 32.61 4.98 10.85
C TYR A 51 33.32 6.16 10.16
N ILE A 52 32.58 7.20 9.76
CA ILE A 52 33.14 8.43 9.15
C ILE A 52 33.65 9.42 10.22
N LYS A 53 33.17 9.32 11.47
CA LYS A 53 33.51 10.26 12.56
C LYS A 53 34.56 9.75 13.56
N VAL A 54 35.19 8.60 13.34
CA VAL A 54 36.31 8.10 14.19
C VAL A 54 37.64 8.78 13.84
N THR A 55 37.64 10.12 13.78
CA THR A 55 38.86 10.95 13.78
C THR A 55 38.71 12.23 14.60
N ASN A 56 37.72 12.35 15.51
CA ASN A 56 37.81 13.37 16.54
C ASN A 56 37.17 12.96 17.87
N ASP A 57 38.00 13.08 18.87
CA ASP A 57 38.06 12.28 20.08
C ASP A 57 37.22 12.91 21.23
N GLN A 58 36.82 12.06 22.18
CA GLN A 58 36.36 12.34 23.55
C GLN A 58 35.04 13.11 23.82
N ALA A 59 34.52 13.96 22.92
CA ALA A 59 33.31 14.75 23.22
C ALA A 59 31.98 13.97 23.20
N THR A 60 31.95 12.77 22.62
CA THR A 60 30.72 12.00 22.39
C THR A 60 30.31 11.12 23.55
N LYS A 61 31.18 10.86 24.53
CA LYS A 61 30.88 9.99 25.68
C LYS A 61 29.88 10.63 26.66
N LEU A 62 29.90 11.96 26.83
CA LEU A 62 28.97 12.68 27.71
C LEU A 62 27.58 12.93 27.09
N LEU A 63 27.43 12.81 25.78
CA LEU A 63 26.14 12.99 25.08
C LEU A 63 25.37 11.68 24.87
N PHE A 64 26.00 10.53 25.13
CA PHE A 64 25.39 9.22 24.88
C PHE A 64 24.79 8.56 26.13
N GLU A 65 25.25 8.91 27.34
CA GLU A 65 24.67 8.40 28.60
C GLU A 65 23.33 9.05 28.99
N SER A 66 22.91 10.12 28.30
CA SER A 66 21.52 10.60 28.33
C SER A 66 20.60 9.84 27.34
N SER A 67 21.07 8.71 26.80
CA SER A 67 20.25 7.70 26.10
C SER A 67 19.41 6.85 27.08
N VAL A 68 18.83 7.46 28.12
CA VAL A 68 17.83 6.81 28.97
C VAL A 68 16.45 7.41 28.67
N GLY A 69 15.62 6.61 27.99
CA GLY A 69 14.16 6.61 28.20
C GLY A 69 13.28 7.58 27.41
N GLY A 70 13.82 8.52 26.63
CA GLY A 70 13.00 9.47 25.88
C GLY A 70 12.53 8.92 24.54
N ILE A 71 11.21 8.79 24.34
CA ILE A 71 10.62 8.56 23.01
C ILE A 71 11.13 9.68 22.08
N ARG A 72 11.97 9.33 21.09
CA ARG A 72 12.47 10.31 20.12
C ARG A 72 11.26 10.92 19.39
N SER A 73 11.27 12.23 19.16
CA SER A 73 10.20 12.93 18.42
C SER A 73 9.94 12.28 17.04
N THR A 74 10.97 11.71 16.42
CA THR A 74 10.88 10.93 15.18
C THR A 74 10.05 9.65 15.33
N THR A 75 10.12 8.99 16.48
CA THR A 75 9.35 7.77 16.79
C THR A 75 7.88 8.11 16.97
N ILE A 76 7.56 9.21 17.66
CA ILE A 76 6.18 9.70 17.79
C ILE A 76 5.61 10.02 16.40
N LEU A 77 6.38 10.74 15.57
CA LEU A 77 5.97 11.06 14.22
C LEU A 77 5.71 9.79 13.40
N GLY A 78 6.60 8.79 13.46
CA GLY A 78 6.42 7.50 12.79
C GLY A 78 5.18 6.74 13.27
N MET A 79 4.92 6.73 14.58
CA MET A 79 3.74 6.09 15.18
C MET A 79 2.42 6.73 14.73
N VAL A 80 2.40 8.03 14.43
CA VAL A 80 1.21 8.73 13.91
C VAL A 80 1.11 8.59 12.40
N LEU A 81 2.22 8.72 11.67
CA LEU A 81 2.24 8.64 10.21
C LEU A 81 1.83 7.25 9.71
N PHE A 82 2.27 6.20 10.41
CA PHE A 82 2.00 4.82 10.02
C PHE A 82 0.50 4.50 9.93
N PRO A 83 -0.33 4.66 10.98
CA PRO A 83 -1.77 4.40 10.90
C PRO A 83 -2.47 5.33 9.91
N VAL A 84 -2.07 6.61 9.81
CA VAL A 84 -2.64 7.54 8.82
C VAL A 84 -2.40 7.05 7.39
N SER A 85 -1.18 6.59 7.10
CA SER A 85 -0.82 6.03 5.79
C SER A 85 -1.63 4.77 5.49
N LEU A 86 -1.83 3.91 6.48
CA LEU A 86 -2.58 2.66 6.36
C LEU A 86 -4.07 2.93 6.11
N ILE A 87 -4.67 3.88 6.82
CA ILE A 87 -6.05 4.34 6.59
C ILE A 87 -6.18 4.95 5.19
N PHE A 88 -5.22 5.75 4.74
CA PHE A 88 -5.23 6.36 3.42
C PHE A 88 -5.16 5.33 2.29
N VAL A 89 -4.23 4.35 2.40
CA VAL A 89 -4.15 3.21 1.48
C VAL A 89 -5.47 2.44 1.45
N GLN A 90 -6.02 2.14 2.63
CA GLN A 90 -7.28 1.43 2.75
C GLN A 90 -8.44 2.18 2.06
N TYR A 91 -8.53 3.48 2.29
CA TYR A 91 -9.51 4.35 1.65
C TYR A 91 -9.38 4.34 0.13
N ARG A 92 -8.15 4.40 -0.38
CA ARG A 92 -7.85 4.38 -1.82
C ARG A 92 -8.24 3.06 -2.48
N ILE A 93 -7.83 1.93 -1.91
CA ILE A 93 -8.19 0.60 -2.39
C ILE A 93 -9.72 0.47 -2.45
N ASN A 94 -10.41 0.88 -1.39
CA ASN A 94 -11.87 0.88 -1.35
C ASN A 94 -12.50 1.78 -2.43
N ALA A 95 -11.94 2.97 -2.67
CA ALA A 95 -12.41 3.88 -3.70
C ALA A 95 -12.23 3.30 -5.12
N GLN A 96 -11.12 2.60 -5.37
CA GLN A 96 -10.84 1.96 -6.66
C GLN A 96 -11.76 0.75 -6.90
N ILE A 97 -11.93 -0.11 -5.90
CA ILE A 97 -12.86 -1.25 -5.96
C ILE A 97 -14.28 -0.78 -6.30
N ARG A 98 -14.74 0.33 -5.71
CA ARG A 98 -16.07 0.91 -5.99
C ARG A 98 -16.25 1.35 -7.45
N ARG A 99 -15.16 1.74 -8.13
CA ARG A 99 -15.19 2.20 -9.53
C ARG A 99 -15.12 1.06 -10.53
N MET A 100 -14.74 -0.16 -10.11
CA MET A 100 -14.68 -1.31 -11.00
C MET A 100 -16.10 -1.79 -11.37
N PRO A 101 -16.50 -1.75 -12.65
CA PRO A 101 -17.84 -2.15 -13.06
C PRO A 101 -18.09 -3.65 -12.83
N THR A 102 -17.04 -4.47 -12.95
CA THR A 102 -17.09 -5.92 -12.70
C THR A 102 -17.44 -6.29 -11.26
N MET A 103 -17.21 -5.39 -10.29
CA MET A 103 -17.53 -5.62 -8.88
C MET A 103 -18.99 -5.31 -8.53
N ARG A 104 -19.73 -4.65 -9.42
CA ARG A 104 -21.14 -4.27 -9.24
C ARG A 104 -22.13 -5.25 -9.88
N THR A 105 -21.67 -6.20 -10.69
CA THR A 105 -22.57 -7.13 -11.39
C THR A 105 -22.97 -8.31 -10.49
N TYR A 106 -24.28 -8.57 -10.42
CA TYR A 106 -24.86 -9.73 -9.71
C TYR A 106 -24.94 -10.99 -10.56
N ARG A 107 -24.22 -11.02 -11.69
CA ARG A 107 -24.15 -12.17 -12.60
C ARG A 107 -22.78 -12.84 -12.50
N CYS A 108 -22.80 -14.17 -12.56
CA CYS A 108 -21.60 -14.98 -12.59
C CYS A 108 -20.79 -14.69 -13.87
N PRO A 109 -19.47 -14.45 -13.79
CA PRO A 109 -18.66 -14.20 -14.98
C PRO A 109 -18.50 -15.45 -15.87
N VAL A 110 -18.69 -16.65 -15.32
CA VAL A 110 -18.51 -17.93 -16.05
C VAL A 110 -19.82 -18.35 -16.73
N CYS A 111 -20.89 -18.58 -15.95
CA CYS A 111 -22.14 -19.14 -16.48
C CYS A 111 -23.27 -18.11 -16.64
N ARG A 112 -23.02 -16.83 -16.35
CA ARG A 112 -24.00 -15.72 -16.34
C ARG A 112 -25.20 -15.90 -15.40
N GLY A 113 -25.22 -16.95 -14.58
CA GLY A 113 -26.25 -17.20 -13.57
C GLY A 113 -26.27 -16.15 -12.44
N MET A 114 -27.32 -16.13 -11.64
CA MET A 114 -27.42 -15.22 -10.49
C MET A 114 -26.39 -15.58 -9.41
N LEU A 115 -25.91 -14.55 -8.73
CA LEU A 115 -25.03 -14.70 -7.58
C LEU A 115 -25.84 -14.59 -6.28
N GLU A 116 -25.62 -15.53 -5.37
CA GLU A 116 -26.17 -15.53 -4.03
C GLU A 116 -25.07 -15.20 -3.02
N ARG A 117 -25.42 -14.51 -1.94
CA ARG A 117 -24.50 -14.23 -0.84
C ARG A 117 -24.10 -15.52 -0.15
N SER A 118 -22.79 -15.72 0.05
CA SER A 118 -22.28 -16.87 0.80
C SER A 118 -22.08 -16.53 2.28
N HIS A 119 -22.12 -17.55 3.13
CA HIS A 119 -21.80 -17.39 4.54
C HIS A 119 -20.31 -17.04 4.70
N ARG A 120 -20.02 -16.09 5.59
CA ARG A 120 -18.64 -15.67 5.86
C ARG A 120 -17.90 -16.76 6.62
N ARG A 121 -16.67 -17.06 6.21
CA ARG A 121 -15.74 -17.88 6.98
C ARG A 121 -15.00 -17.03 8.01
N LEU A 122 -14.43 -17.65 9.05
CA LEU A 122 -13.71 -16.92 10.11
C LEU A 122 -12.53 -16.12 9.56
N TRP A 123 -11.74 -16.72 8.67
CA TRP A 123 -10.60 -16.07 8.01
C TRP A 123 -11.01 -15.00 6.99
N GLU A 124 -12.27 -14.95 6.59
CA GLU A 124 -12.81 -13.93 5.68
C GLU A 124 -13.23 -12.64 6.42
N LYS A 125 -13.41 -12.71 7.75
CA LYS A 125 -13.81 -11.56 8.57
C LYS A 125 -12.91 -10.33 8.39
N PRO A 126 -11.56 -10.42 8.50
CA PRO A 126 -10.71 -9.24 8.33
C PRO A 126 -10.89 -8.62 6.94
N VAL A 127 -10.91 -9.44 5.89
CA VAL A 127 -11.10 -8.98 4.50
C VAL A 127 -12.43 -8.24 4.34
N THR A 128 -13.52 -8.76 4.91
CA THR A 128 -14.83 -8.09 4.85
C THR A 128 -14.86 -6.77 5.63
N ALA A 129 -14.09 -6.66 6.72
CA ALA A 129 -14.00 -5.46 7.54
C ALA A 129 -13.18 -4.37 6.85
N PHE A 130 -11.98 -4.72 6.36
CA PHE A 130 -11.08 -3.79 5.70
C PHE A 130 -11.62 -3.36 4.33
N LEU A 131 -11.88 -4.32 3.42
CA LEU A 131 -12.18 -4.02 2.02
C LEU A 131 -13.67 -3.79 1.72
N ARG A 132 -14.55 -3.90 2.73
CA ARG A 132 -16.02 -3.82 2.58
C ARG A 132 -16.58 -4.77 1.51
N LEU A 133 -15.86 -5.85 1.24
CA LEU A 133 -16.28 -6.88 0.30
C LEU A 133 -17.18 -7.90 0.99
N ARG A 134 -18.03 -8.57 0.23
CA ARG A 134 -18.86 -9.69 0.69
C ARG A 134 -18.60 -10.91 -0.21
N PRO A 135 -18.55 -12.13 0.36
CA PRO A 135 -18.43 -13.35 -0.42
C PRO A 135 -19.76 -13.67 -1.11
N TYR A 136 -19.69 -14.05 -2.39
CA TYR A 136 -20.79 -14.52 -3.21
C TYR A 136 -20.42 -15.85 -3.85
N ARG A 137 -21.45 -16.66 -4.11
CA ARG A 137 -21.36 -17.92 -4.86
C ARG A 137 -22.37 -17.93 -5.99
N CYS A 138 -22.10 -18.64 -7.07
CA CYS A 138 -23.10 -18.85 -8.10
C CYS A 138 -24.24 -19.75 -7.57
N THR A 139 -25.48 -19.47 -7.95
CA THR A 139 -26.64 -20.32 -7.63
C THR A 139 -26.61 -21.66 -8.36
N LYS A 140 -26.03 -21.71 -9.57
CA LYS A 140 -25.83 -22.96 -10.32
C LYS A 140 -24.72 -23.78 -9.67
N LYS A 141 -25.08 -24.90 -9.03
CA LYS A 141 -24.13 -25.80 -8.34
C LYS A 141 -23.03 -26.31 -9.27
N GLU A 142 -23.37 -26.59 -10.53
CA GLU A 142 -22.44 -27.07 -11.58
C GLU A 142 -21.31 -26.07 -11.88
N CYS A 143 -21.57 -24.77 -11.77
CA CYS A 143 -20.56 -23.75 -12.07
C CYS A 143 -19.50 -23.64 -10.98
N GLY A 144 -19.86 -23.88 -9.71
CA GLY A 144 -18.94 -23.83 -8.57
C GLY A 144 -18.31 -22.47 -8.25
N TRP A 145 -18.56 -21.41 -9.04
CA TRP A 145 -17.87 -20.13 -8.90
C TRP A 145 -18.11 -19.50 -7.52
N ARG A 146 -17.03 -19.04 -6.90
CA ARG A 146 -17.03 -18.26 -5.66
C ARG A 146 -16.10 -17.07 -5.82
N GLY A 147 -16.51 -15.93 -5.28
CA GLY A 147 -15.72 -14.72 -5.35
C GLY A 147 -16.28 -13.61 -4.48
N TRP A 148 -15.58 -12.48 -4.50
CA TRP A 148 -15.91 -11.33 -3.67
C TRP A 148 -16.58 -10.24 -4.52
N ARG A 149 -17.58 -9.58 -3.95
CA ARG A 149 -18.24 -8.43 -4.57
C ARG A 149 -18.37 -7.28 -3.59
N TYR A 150 -18.49 -6.07 -4.13
CA TYR A 150 -18.67 -4.88 -3.32
C TYR A 150 -20.06 -4.93 -2.64
N ARG A 151 -20.10 -4.56 -1.36
CA ARG A 151 -21.37 -4.35 -0.64
C ARG A 151 -22.01 -3.06 -1.18
N ALA A 152 -22.98 -3.21 -2.09
CA ALA A 152 -23.90 -2.12 -2.43
C ALA A 152 -24.59 -1.59 -1.16
#